data_AF-A0A940V4Y7-F1
#
_entry.id   AF-A0A940V4Y7-F1
#
_cell.length_a   1.000
_cell.length_b   1.000
_cell.length_c   1.000
_cell.angle_alpha   90.00
_cell.angle_beta   90.00
_cell.angle_gamma   90.00
#
_symmetry.space_group_name_H-M   'P 1'
#
loop_
_entity.id
_entity.type
_entity.pdbx_description
1 polymer ?
#
loop_
_entity_poly.entity_id
_entity_poly.type
_entity_poly.pdbx_seq_one_letter_code
_entity_poly.pdbx_strand_id
1 'polypeptide(L)'
;MWFSKSQNEVLVDSSVGLSESEAKARLDKYGLNKLKGKPKKSILTLFLSQLKDMLIYVLLAATIITLIIGEIADSVIILLVIILNAVIGV
;
A
#
# COMPACT_ATOMS: atom_id res chain seq x y z
N MET A 1 -28.75 -19.18 5.26
CA MET A 1 -27.28 -18.94 5.30
C MET A 1 -26.68 -19.91 6.33
N TRP A 2 -25.37 -20.14 6.40
CA TRP A 2 -24.79 -21.13 7.33
C TRP A 2 -25.17 -20.87 8.80
N PHE A 3 -25.39 -19.61 9.19
CA PHE A 3 -25.83 -19.20 10.53
C PHE A 3 -27.27 -19.58 10.89
N SER A 4 -28.07 -20.07 9.94
CA SER A 4 -29.47 -20.48 10.17
C SER A 4 -29.65 -22.00 10.12
N LYS A 5 -28.56 -22.77 10.01
CA LYS A 5 -28.58 -24.24 9.95
C LYS A 5 -28.36 -24.85 11.32
N SER A 6 -28.85 -26.06 11.51
CA SER A 6 -28.60 -26.83 12.73
C SER A 6 -27.15 -27.34 12.77
N GLN A 7 -26.59 -27.56 13.96
CA GLN A 7 -25.18 -27.97 14.14
C GLN A 7 -24.83 -29.24 13.35
N ASN A 8 -25.76 -30.20 13.27
CA ASN A 8 -25.58 -31.47 12.57
C ASN A 8 -25.42 -31.32 11.05
N GLU A 9 -25.81 -30.18 10.48
CA GLU A 9 -25.72 -29.92 9.04
C GLU A 9 -24.43 -29.18 8.64
N VAL A 10 -23.66 -28.67 9.61
CA VAL A 10 -22.49 -27.81 9.35
C VAL A 10 -21.23 -28.24 10.08
N LEU A 11 -21.33 -29.00 11.17
CA LEU A 11 -20.17 -29.48 11.92
C LEU A 11 -19.69 -30.84 11.42
N VAL A 12 -18.36 -30.99 11.46
CA VAL A 12 -17.71 -32.30 11.41
C VAL A 12 -17.70 -32.87 12.84
N ASP A 13 -17.38 -34.16 13.00
CA ASP A 13 -17.19 -34.73 14.33
C ASP A 13 -16.11 -33.94 15.09
N SER A 14 -16.51 -33.26 16.15
CA SER A 14 -15.61 -32.40 16.95
C SER A 14 -14.49 -33.19 17.64
N SER A 15 -14.64 -34.49 17.84
CA SER A 15 -13.63 -35.34 18.48
C SER A 15 -12.50 -35.77 17.54
N VAL A 16 -12.79 -35.86 16.24
CA VAL A 16 -11.85 -36.37 15.22
C VAL A 16 -11.43 -35.29 14.22
N GLY A 17 -12.26 -34.26 14.02
CA GLY A 17 -12.01 -33.17 13.08
C GLY A 17 -12.10 -33.62 11.61
N LEU A 18 -11.37 -32.92 10.75
CA LEU A 18 -11.25 -33.25 9.33
C LEU A 18 -10.14 -34.27 9.10
N SER A 19 -10.35 -35.21 8.16
CA SER A 19 -9.25 -36.03 7.67
C SER A 19 -8.25 -35.19 6.86
N GLU A 20 -6.99 -35.62 6.78
CA GLU A 20 -5.97 -34.93 5.99
C GLU A 20 -6.36 -34.79 4.50
N SER A 21 -6.99 -35.83 3.95
CA SER A 21 -7.47 -35.83 2.56
C SER A 21 -8.53 -34.75 2.33
N GLU A 22 -9.47 -34.59 3.27
CA GLU A 22 -10.53 -33.61 3.19
C GLU A 22 -10.03 -32.19 3.46
N ALA A 23 -9.12 -32.04 4.42
CA ALA A 23 -8.45 -30.78 4.68
C ALA A 23 -7.68 -30.28 3.44
N LYS A 24 -6.96 -31.18 2.75
CA LYS A 24 -6.25 -30.86 1.49
C LYS A 24 -7.22 -30.48 0.37
N ALA A 25 -8.29 -31.26 0.17
CA ALA A 25 -9.30 -30.94 -0.85
C ALA A 25 -9.98 -29.59 -0.59
N ARG A 26 -10.25 -29.25 0.67
CA ARG A 26 -10.78 -27.93 1.06
C ARG A 26 -9.76 -26.82 0.86
N LEU A 27 -8.48 -27.06 1.18
CA LEU A 27 -7.42 -26.09 0.94
C LEU A 27 -7.25 -25.78 -0.55
N ASP A 28 -7.30 -26.79 -1.41
CA ASP A 28 -7.21 -26.62 -2.86
C ASP A 28 -8.42 -25.84 -3.43
N LYS A 29 -9.61 -26.04 -2.84
CA LYS A 29 -10.85 -25.40 -3.26
C LYS A 29 -11.02 -23.96 -2.75
N TYR A 30 -10.71 -23.71 -1.49
CA TYR A 30 -10.96 -22.42 -0.81
C TYR A 30 -9.70 -21.56 -0.70
N GLY A 31 -8.52 -22.14 -0.90
CA GLY A 31 -7.25 -21.49 -0.68
C GLY A 31 -6.92 -21.33 0.80
N LEU A 32 -5.75 -20.76 1.06
CA LEU A 32 -5.32 -20.43 2.41
C LEU A 32 -6.26 -19.41 3.03
N ASN A 33 -6.61 -19.60 4.30
CA ASN A 33 -7.31 -18.60 5.10
C ASN A 33 -6.38 -17.44 5.48
N LYS A 34 -5.93 -16.70 4.46
CA LYS A 34 -5.04 -15.54 4.60
C LYS A 34 -5.59 -14.42 3.75
N LEU A 35 -5.81 -13.27 4.40
CA LEU A 35 -6.15 -12.05 3.69
C LEU A 35 -5.00 -11.68 2.75
N LYS A 36 -5.34 -11.34 1.50
CA LYS A 36 -4.35 -10.81 0.56
C LYS A 36 -3.77 -9.54 1.17
N GLY A 37 -2.47 -9.55 1.44
CA GLY A 37 -1.75 -8.36 1.86
C GLY A 37 -1.81 -7.30 0.77
N LYS A 38 -1.80 -6.02 1.17
CA LYS A 38 -1.60 -4.95 0.19
C LYS A 38 -0.24 -5.15 -0.49
N PRO A 39 -0.13 -4.94 -1.81
CA PRO A 39 1.15 -5.00 -2.48
C PRO A 39 2.09 -4.00 -1.81
N LYS A 40 3.31 -4.43 -1.51
CA LYS A 40 4.35 -3.52 -1.01
C LYS A 40 4.63 -2.51 -2.12
N LYS A 41 4.41 -1.23 -1.85
CA LYS A 41 4.86 -0.17 -2.76
C LYS A 41 6.38 -0.12 -2.69
N SER A 42 7.04 0.01 -3.85
CA SER A 42 8.49 0.21 -3.87
C SER A 42 8.81 1.64 -3.39
N ILE A 43 9.99 1.81 -2.80
CA ILE A 43 10.56 3.10 -2.37
C ILE A 43 10.48 4.12 -3.51
N LEU A 44 10.81 3.69 -4.74
CA LEU A 44 10.71 4.56 -5.93
C LEU A 44 9.26 4.97 -6.24
N THR A 45 8.29 4.08 -6.01
CA THR A 45 6.87 4.38 -6.26
C THR A 45 6.32 5.35 -5.23
N LEU A 46 6.78 5.24 -3.98
CA LEU A 46 6.48 6.19 -2.91
C LEU A 46 7.10 7.56 -3.22
N PHE A 47 8.36 7.58 -3.68
CA PHE A 47 9.06 8.82 -4.02
C PHE A 47 8.38 9.58 -5.16
N LEU A 48 8.04 8.86 -6.24
CA LEU A 48 7.30 9.44 -7.37
C LEU A 48 5.88 9.87 -6.99
N SER A 49 5.29 9.30 -5.93
CA SER A 49 3.99 9.75 -5.44
C SER A 49 4.08 11.07 -4.68
N GLN A 50 5.19 11.34 -3.97
CA GLN A 50 5.43 12.63 -3.33
C GLN A 50 5.53 13.75 -4.36
N LEU A 51 6.24 13.53 -5.47
CA LEU A 51 6.36 14.51 -6.57
C LEU A 51 5.03 14.87 -7.25
N LYS A 52 3.96 14.11 -7.03
CA LYS A 52 2.63 14.37 -7.57
C LYS A 52 1.72 15.16 -6.62
N ASP A 53 2.24 15.60 -5.48
CA ASP A 53 1.49 16.42 -4.54
C ASP A 53 1.28 17.84 -5.09
N MET A 54 0.08 18.39 -4.85
CA MET A 54 -0.29 19.73 -5.30
C MET A 54 0.65 20.81 -4.75
N LEU A 55 1.15 20.65 -3.52
CA LEU A 55 2.10 21.56 -2.89
C LEU A 55 3.47 21.54 -3.58
N ILE A 56 3.92 20.37 -4.08
CA ILE A 56 5.16 20.29 -4.84
C ILE A 56 5.05 21.04 -6.16
N TYR A 57 3.90 21.03 -6.83
CA TYR A 57 3.72 21.84 -8.04
C TYR A 57 3.80 23.34 -7.75
N VAL A 58 3.32 23.81 -6.60
CA VAL A 58 3.48 25.21 -6.18
C VAL A 58 4.96 25.55 -5.98
N LEU A 59 5.71 24.67 -5.31
CA LEU A 59 7.15 24.85 -5.09
C LEU A 59 7.96 24.82 -6.41
N LEU A 60 7.58 23.94 -7.34
CA LEU A 60 8.20 23.90 -8.67
C LEU A 60 7.92 25.17 -9.46
N ALA A 61 6.69 25.69 -9.43
CA ALA A 61 6.36 26.97 -10.05
C ALA A 61 7.15 28.13 -9.41
N ALA A 62 7.26 28.16 -8.08
CA ALA A 62 8.07 29.14 -7.37
C ALA A 62 9.55 29.05 -7.79
N THR A 63 10.11 27.84 -7.85
CA THR A 63 11.49 27.61 -8.32
C THR A 63 11.72 28.18 -9.72
N ILE A 64 10.80 27.93 -10.66
CA ILE A 64 10.89 28.44 -12.03
C ILE A 64 10.86 29.97 -12.04
N ILE A 65 9.98 30.59 -11.26
CA ILE A 65 9.88 32.06 -11.16
C ILE A 65 11.19 32.63 -10.60
N THR A 66 11.71 32.07 -9.50
CA THR A 66 12.96 32.50 -8.87
C THR A 66 14.17 32.34 -9.81
N LEU A 67 14.21 31.26 -10.60
CA LEU A 67 15.24 31.07 -11.63
C LEU A 67 15.18 32.14 -12.72
N ILE A 68 13.97 32.52 -13.17
CA ILE A 68 13.77 33.60 -14.14
C ILE A 68 14.24 34.95 -13.59
N ILE A 69 14.03 35.18 -12.29
CA ILE A 69 14.50 36.39 -11.58
C ILE A 69 16.05 36.41 -11.46
N GLY A 70 16.70 35.24 -11.56
CA GLY A 70 18.15 35.09 -11.46
C GLY A 70 18.65 34.80 -10.03
N GLU A 71 17.75 34.52 -9.10
CA GLU A 71 18.06 34.19 -7.70
C GLU A 71 18.40 32.71 -7.54
N ILE A 72 19.59 32.33 -8.01
CA ILE A 72 20.00 30.92 -8.00
C ILE A 72 20.04 30.33 -6.58
N ALA A 73 20.51 31.11 -5.60
CA ALA A 73 20.58 30.65 -4.20
C ALA A 73 19.21 30.23 -3.65
N ASP A 74 18.19 31.04 -3.88
CA ASP A 74 16.84 30.78 -3.40
C ASP A 74 16.20 29.60 -4.13
N SER A 75 16.40 29.48 -5.45
CA SER A 75 15.93 28.33 -6.21
C SER A 75 16.54 27.01 -5.72
N VAL A 76 17.82 27.01 -5.31
CA VAL A 76 18.51 25.84 -4.76
C VAL A 76 17.93 25.47 -3.39
N ILE A 77 17.62 26.44 -2.54
CA ILE A 77 16.99 26.20 -1.24
C ILE A 77 15.61 25.54 -1.44
N ILE A 78 14.80 26.05 -2.38
CA ILE A 78 13.48 25.46 -2.67
C ILE A 78 13.64 24.02 -3.20
N LEU A 79 14.60 23.77 -4.10
CA LEU A 79 14.88 22.42 -4.59
C LEU A 79 15.28 21.46 -3.44
N LEU A 80 16.12 21.92 -2.52
CA LEU A 80 16.53 21.13 -1.35
C LEU A 80 15.33 20.78 -0.47
N VAL A 81 14.41 21.71 -0.25
CA VAL A 81 13.18 21.45 0.51
C VAL A 81 12.31 20.40 -0.19
N ILE A 82 12.15 20.47 -1.52
CA ILE A 82 11.42 19.45 -2.30
C ILE A 82 12.05 18.07 -2.12
N ILE A 83 13.38 17.97 -2.25
CA ILE A 83 14.11 16.70 -2.11
C ILE A 83 14.00 16.16 -0.68
N LEU A 84 14.17 17.01 0.33
CA LEU A 84 14.02 16.63 1.74
C LEU A 84 12.63 16.08 2.03
N ASN A 85 11.59 16.78 1.58
CA ASN A 85 10.21 16.34 1.78
C ASN A 85 9.92 15.02 1.06
N ALA A 86 10.45 14.83 -0.15
CA ALA A 86 10.32 13.59 -0.90
C ALA A 86 11.07 12.42 -0.25
N VAL A 87 12.19 12.65 0.45
CA VAL A 87 12.92 11.61 1.19
C VAL A 87 12.22 11.28 2.52
N ILE A 88 11.73 12.28 3.26
CA ILE A 88 11.03 12.07 4.54
C ILE A 88 9.66 11.41 4.33
N GLY A 89 8.99 11.71 3.22
CA GLY A 89 7.66 11.19 2.90
C GLY A 89 7.62 9.80 2.27
N VAL A 90 8.77 9.17 2.03
CA VAL A 90 8.91 7.80 1.49
C VAL A 90 9.06 6.79 2.61
#